data_AF-A0A699Z377-F1
#
_entry.id   AF-A0A699Z377-F1
#
_cell.length_a   1.000
_cell.length_b   1.000
_cell.length_c   1.000
_cell.angle_alpha   90.00
_cell.angle_beta   90.00
_cell.angle_gamma   90.00
#
_symmetry.space_group_name_H-M   'P 1'
#
loop_
_entity.id
_entity.type
_entity.pdbx_description
1 polymer ?
#
loop_
_entity_poly.entity_id
_entity_poly.type
_entity_poly.pdbx_seq_one_letter_code
_entity_poly.pdbx_strand_id
1 'polypeptide(L)' 'MPPREQAQPLVVAGVSGLSGAARNAERRPPGPIRWRSSLRNTIYDVLSSKKDWVETESETEWDFFWADKG' A
#
# COMPACT_ATOMS: atom_id res chain seq x y z
N MET A 1 3.52 -52.84 -6.19
CA MET A 1 2.84 -51.83 -5.35
C MET A 1 3.86 -50.81 -4.87
N PRO A 2 3.99 -49.64 -5.50
CA PRO A 2 4.49 -48.46 -4.81
C PRO A 2 3.30 -47.75 -4.11
N PRO A 3 3.45 -47.28 -2.86
CA PRO A 3 2.49 -46.35 -2.26
C PRO A 3 2.91 -44.90 -2.56
N ARG A 4 2.04 -43.95 -2.18
CA ARG A 4 2.20 -42.48 -2.11
C ARG A 4 1.49 -41.75 -3.25
N GLU A 5 0.41 -41.01 -2.97
CA GLU A 5 0.32 -39.74 -2.21
C GLU A 5 0.06 -38.62 -3.24
N GLN A 6 -1.12 -37.99 -3.12
CA GLN A 6 -1.49 -36.66 -3.59
C GLN A 6 -1.66 -36.41 -5.11
N ALA A 7 -2.93 -36.47 -5.55
CA ALA A 7 -3.42 -35.71 -6.70
C ALA A 7 -3.82 -34.30 -6.22
N GLN A 8 -3.18 -33.27 -6.77
CA GLN A 8 -3.51 -31.87 -6.48
C GLN A 8 -4.59 -31.37 -7.47
N PRO A 9 -5.58 -30.57 -7.05
CA PRO A 9 -6.56 -30.00 -7.96
C PRO A 9 -5.95 -28.86 -8.78
N LEU A 10 -6.26 -28.85 -10.07
CA LEU A 10 -5.93 -27.79 -11.02
C LEU A 10 -6.61 -26.48 -10.60
N VAL A 11 -5.81 -25.50 -10.16
CA VAL A 11 -6.33 -24.15 -9.85
C VAL A 11 -6.70 -23.45 -11.16
N VAL A 12 -7.98 -23.11 -11.34
CA VAL A 12 -8.43 -22.30 -12.47
C VAL A 12 -7.97 -20.86 -12.24
N ALA A 13 -7.21 -20.30 -13.20
CA ALA A 13 -6.74 -18.93 -13.15
C ALA A 13 -7.93 -17.97 -13.28
N GLY A 14 -8.27 -17.27 -12.19
CA GLY A 14 -9.15 -16.11 -12.23
C GLY A 14 -8.42 -14.94 -12.88
N VAL A 15 -8.82 -14.59 -14.10
CA VAL A 15 -8.37 -13.37 -14.77
C VAL A 15 -9.26 -12.20 -14.35
N SER A 16 -8.68 -11.20 -13.70
CA SER A 16 -9.23 -9.86 -13.48
C SER A 16 -8.09 -9.04 -12.87
N GLY A 17 -7.49 -8.02 -13.47
CA GLY A 17 -7.82 -7.20 -14.61
C GLY A 17 -7.12 -5.86 -14.35
N LEU A 18 -6.49 -5.31 -15.40
CA LEU A 18 -6.20 -3.88 -15.59
C LEU A 18 -5.06 -3.24 -14.77
N SER A 19 -3.93 -3.14 -15.47
CA SER A 19 -3.31 -1.86 -15.89
C SER A 19 -2.93 -0.83 -14.83
N GLY A 20 -1.62 -0.72 -14.63
CA GLY A 20 -0.99 0.47 -14.06
C GLY A 20 0.49 0.22 -13.82
N ALA A 21 1.34 0.68 -14.73
CA ALA A 21 2.79 0.62 -14.62
C ALA A 21 3.29 1.49 -13.45
N ALA A 22 3.17 1.01 -12.21
CA ALA A 22 4.03 1.40 -11.12
C ALA A 22 5.27 0.50 -11.16
N ARG A 23 6.12 0.82 -12.14
CA ARG A 23 7.58 0.59 -12.12
C ARG A 23 8.05 0.38 -10.68
N ASN A 24 8.52 -0.83 -10.46
CA ASN A 24 9.19 -1.39 -9.29
C ASN A 24 9.97 -0.37 -8.44
N ALA A 25 9.26 0.47 -7.68
CA ALA A 25 9.80 1.14 -6.52
C ALA A 25 9.67 0.10 -5.41
N GLU A 26 10.80 -0.47 -5.01
CA GLU A 26 11.00 -1.31 -3.83
C GLU A 26 9.81 -1.23 -2.88
N ARG A 27 8.83 -2.12 -3.10
CA ARG A 27 7.52 -2.00 -2.45
C ARG A 27 7.80 -2.15 -0.96
N ARG A 28 7.71 -1.05 -0.22
CA ARG A 28 7.90 -1.06 1.23
C ARG A 28 7.14 -2.25 1.79
N PRO A 29 7.75 -3.05 2.68
CA PRO A 29 7.06 -4.16 3.32
C PRO A 29 5.68 -3.72 3.82
N PRO A 30 4.67 -4.59 3.73
CA PRO A 30 3.32 -4.25 4.16
C PRO A 30 3.34 -3.70 5.59
N GLY A 31 2.82 -2.49 5.76
CA GLY A 31 2.76 -1.77 7.02
C GLY A 31 1.94 -0.49 6.88
N PRO A 32 1.67 0.23 7.97
CA PRO A 32 0.80 1.40 7.93
C PRO A 32 1.34 2.47 6.98
N ILE A 33 0.45 3.20 6.31
CA ILE A 33 0.83 4.28 5.38
C ILE A 33 1.33 5.45 6.21
N ARG A 34 2.57 5.90 5.99
CA ARG A 34 3.10 7.09 6.64
C ARG A 34 2.72 8.32 5.82
N TRP A 35 2.07 9.28 6.45
CA TRP A 35 1.65 10.50 5.78
C TRP A 35 2.18 11.73 6.49
N ARG A 36 2.43 12.78 5.72
CA ARG A 36 2.81 14.10 6.23
C ARG A 36 1.94 15.15 5.57
N SER A 37 1.61 16.22 6.30
CA SER A 37 0.92 17.39 5.74
C SER A 37 1.60 18.67 6.18
N SER A 38 1.85 19.60 5.25
CA SER A 38 2.32 20.95 5.58
C SER A 38 1.20 21.90 6.01
N LEU A 39 -0.05 21.47 5.89
CA LEU A 39 -1.25 22.27 6.18
C LEU A 39 -2.17 21.53 7.14
N ARG A 40 -2.80 22.27 8.06
CA ARG A 40 -3.88 21.79 8.92
C ARG A 40 -5.22 22.21 8.31
N ASN A 41 -5.80 21.34 7.50
CA ASN A 41 -7.04 21.58 6.76
C ASN A 41 -7.92 20.32 6.74
N THR A 42 -9.03 20.33 6.01
CA THR A 42 -9.92 19.16 5.90
C THR A 42 -9.20 17.90 5.40
N ILE A 43 -8.15 18.04 4.57
CA ILE A 43 -7.34 16.89 4.14
C ILE A 43 -6.55 16.33 5.32
N TYR A 44 -5.98 17.18 6.18
CA TYR A 44 -5.35 16.74 7.43
C TYR A 44 -6.33 15.92 8.28
N ASP A 45 -7.56 16.42 8.50
CA ASP A 45 -8.57 15.72 9.29
C ASP A 45 -8.93 14.35 8.69
N VAL A 46 -9.07 14.29 7.36
CA VAL A 46 -9.32 13.04 6.63
C VAL A 46 -8.16 12.06 6.80
N LEU A 47 -6.91 12.51 6.67
CA LEU A 47 -5.74 11.64 6.84
C LEU A 47 -5.61 11.15 8.29
N SER A 48 -5.89 12.00 9.27
CA SER A 48 -5.88 11.67 10.69
C SER A 48 -7.00 10.70 11.08
N SER A 49 -8.16 10.75 10.43
CA SER A 49 -9.29 9.85 10.70
C SER A 49 -9.04 8.39 10.28
N LYS A 50 -8.01 8.12 9.46
CA LYS A 50 -7.71 6.78 8.95
C LYS A 50 -6.91 5.95 9.96
N LYS A 51 -7.52 4.87 10.44
CA LYS A 51 -6.96 3.96 11.46
C LYS A 51 -5.57 3.38 11.13
N ASP A 52 -5.31 3.06 9.87
CA ASP A 52 -4.07 2.39 9.43
C ASP A 52 -3.05 3.36 8.80
N TRP A 53 -3.23 4.66 9.01
CA TRP A 53 -2.38 5.72 8.47
C TRP A 53 -1.71 6.45 9.65
N VAL A 54 -0.38 6.58 9.58
CA VAL A 54 0.43 7.15 10.65
C VAL A 54 0.98 8.50 10.20
N GLU A 55 0.71 9.55 10.98
CA GLU A 55 1.35 10.85 10.74
C GLU A 55 2.86 10.73 11.02
N THR A 56 3.68 11.24 10.12
CA THR A 56 5.14 11.27 10.27
C THR A 56 5.67 12.69 10.14
N GLU A 57 6.62 13.03 11.01
CA GLU A 57 7.38 14.28 10.95
C GLU A 57 8.68 14.13 10.14
N SER A 58 9.02 12.89 9.74
CA SER A 58 10.20 12.61 8.94
C SER A 58 10.15 13.35 7.60
N GLU A 59 11.25 14.03 7.25
CA GLU A 59 11.33 14.80 6.01
C GLU A 59 11.49 13.92 4.76
N THR A 60 12.07 12.74 4.93
CA THR A 60 12.44 11.81 3.84
C THR A 60 11.70 10.48 3.89
N GLU A 61 11.05 10.16 5.01
CA GLU A 61 10.43 8.85 5.26
C GLU A 61 8.91 8.94 5.35
N TRP A 62 8.27 9.30 4.25
CA TRP A 62 6.81 9.32 4.08
C TRP A 62 6.39 8.52 2.85
N ASP A 63 5.20 7.93 2.90
CA ASP A 63 4.57 7.28 1.75
C ASP A 63 3.68 8.27 0.98
N PHE A 64 3.16 9.30 1.67
CA PHE A 64 2.32 10.35 1.08
C PHE A 64 2.58 11.70 1.75
N PHE A 65 2.79 12.75 0.95
CA PHE A 65 2.97 14.12 1.45
C PHE A 65 1.98 15.08 0.79
N TRP A 66 1.15 15.74 1.61
CA TRP A 66 0.24 16.78 1.16
C TRP A 66 0.78 18.16 1.52
N ALA A 67 1.05 18.99 0.52
CA ALA A 67 1.53 20.35 0.70
C ALA A 67 0.93 21.28 -0.35
N ASP A 68 0.96 22.57 -0.05
CA ASP A 68 0.65 23.59 -1.03
C ASP A 68 1.73 23.64 -2.12
N LYS A 69 1.34 24.04 -3.33
CA LYS A 69 2.31 24.38 -4.38
C LYS A 69 2.61 25.89 -4.27
N GLY A 70 3.72 26.22 -3.63
CA GLY A 70 4.33 27.54 -3.75
C GLY A 70 4.88 27.80 -5.15
#